data_AF-A0A260UNT0-F1
#
_entry.id   AF-A0A260UNT0-F1
#
_cell.length_a   1.000
_cell.length_b   1.000
_cell.length_c   1.000
_cell.angle_alpha   90.00
_cell.angle_beta   90.00
_cell.angle_gamma   90.00
#
_symmetry.space_group_name_H-M   'P 1'
#
loop_
_entity.id
_entity.type
_entity.pdbx_description
1 polymer ?
#
loop_
_entity_poly.entity_id
_entity_poly.type
_entity_poly.pdbx_seq_one_letter_code
_entity_poly.pdbx_strand_id
1 'polypeptide(L)'
;MSGDNLAHSVNLRDLIYNDGVPAYDDPAENYFEASKLTRPGLPWETPGIPMLLNSPDLQSISRRAGRRYASRPFIGFECPPPLHGTLHDALYRRRSAPSFSALAVSADELHSVLHHSYGSYAINAHEKRRNTPSGGALYPLDIFVLTHRVNGLTDNTLYHYDPFRNGFALIDEHPDIDKLHKSTMIPDVAEQAAVTLIISATMWRSRFKYSQRSLRFILMEAGHLAQNLLLTATSLDLATRLFGGFVDDEVTDILVDHNGVDDAPVYMIMLGQPG
;
A
#
# COMPACT_ATOMS: atom_id res chain seq x y z
N MET A 1 -34.91 31.30 4.02
CA MET A 1 -35.38 30.36 2.99
C MET A 1 -34.44 30.51 1.82
N SER A 2 -33.36 29.71 1.84
CA SER A 2 -33.15 28.54 0.97
C SER A 2 -32.53 28.94 -0.37
N GLY A 3 -31.22 29.21 -0.34
CA GLY A 3 -30.37 29.11 -1.52
C GLY A 3 -29.71 27.73 -1.51
N ASP A 4 -30.45 26.72 -1.96
CA ASP A 4 -29.94 25.35 -2.13
C ASP A 4 -28.76 25.37 -3.12
N ASN A 5 -27.56 24.96 -2.73
CA ASN A 5 -27.14 23.55 -2.61
C ASN A 5 -27.20 22.76 -3.92
N LEU A 6 -26.47 23.23 -4.96
CA LEU A 6 -26.23 22.46 -6.18
C LEU A 6 -24.85 22.73 -6.79
N ALA A 7 -23.81 22.80 -5.96
CA ALA A 7 -22.44 22.57 -6.41
C ALA A 7 -22.20 21.05 -6.54
N HIS A 8 -22.93 20.40 -7.45
CA HIS A 8 -22.63 19.02 -7.83
C HIS A 8 -21.43 19.01 -8.78
N SER A 9 -20.70 17.89 -8.82
CA SER A 9 -19.42 17.63 -9.52
C SER A 9 -19.27 18.21 -10.94
N VAL A 10 -20.38 18.48 -11.62
CA VAL A 10 -20.43 19.14 -12.94
C VAL A 10 -19.73 20.50 -12.93
N ASN A 11 -19.87 21.29 -11.85
CA ASN A 11 -19.29 22.63 -11.75
C ASN A 11 -17.77 22.61 -11.39
N LEU A 12 -17.26 21.52 -10.81
CA LEU A 12 -15.84 21.43 -10.44
C LEU A 12 -14.93 21.46 -11.68
N ARG A 13 -15.37 20.82 -12.76
CA ARG A 13 -14.65 20.79 -14.04
C ARG A 13 -14.53 22.19 -14.62
N ASP A 14 -15.65 22.91 -14.68
CA ASP A 14 -15.69 24.24 -15.27
C ASP A 14 -14.91 25.26 -14.42
N LEU A 15 -14.96 25.11 -13.09
CA LEU A 15 -14.20 25.96 -12.15
C LEU A 15 -12.68 25.74 -12.20
N ILE A 16 -12.23 24.50 -12.35
CA ILE A 16 -10.79 24.17 -12.34
C ILE A 16 -10.18 24.30 -13.74
N TYR A 17 -10.90 23.86 -14.77
CA TYR A 17 -10.39 23.76 -16.14
C TYR A 17 -10.94 24.82 -17.11
N ASN A 18 -11.80 25.74 -16.64
CA ASN A 18 -12.27 26.93 -17.37
C ASN A 18 -12.73 26.62 -18.82
N ASP A 19 -13.80 25.82 -18.96
CA ASP A 19 -14.38 25.28 -20.20
C ASP A 19 -13.52 24.25 -20.99
N GLY A 20 -12.36 23.85 -20.47
CA GLY A 20 -11.53 22.83 -21.08
C GLY A 20 -12.08 21.41 -20.86
N VAL A 21 -12.58 20.78 -21.93
CA VAL A 21 -12.52 19.32 -22.00
C VAL A 21 -11.05 18.93 -21.79
N PRO A 22 -10.70 17.93 -20.94
CA PRO A 22 -9.35 17.40 -20.92
C PRO A 22 -8.91 17.17 -22.36
N ALA A 23 -7.69 17.58 -22.69
CA ALA A 23 -7.22 17.49 -24.06
C ALA A 23 -7.39 16.04 -24.56
N TYR A 24 -7.59 15.83 -25.86
CA TYR A 24 -7.80 14.49 -26.44
C TYR A 24 -6.66 13.51 -26.07
N ASP A 25 -5.50 14.02 -25.68
CA ASP A 25 -4.32 13.30 -25.21
C ASP A 25 -4.19 13.21 -23.68
N ASP A 26 -5.23 13.51 -22.91
CA ASP A 26 -5.22 13.40 -21.44
C ASP A 26 -4.81 11.98 -21.01
N PRO A 27 -3.69 11.81 -20.29
CA PRO A 27 -3.19 10.49 -19.93
C PRO A 27 -4.14 9.68 -19.05
N ALA A 28 -4.93 10.34 -18.19
CA ALA A 28 -5.86 9.67 -17.29
C ALA A 28 -7.09 9.15 -18.04
N GLU A 29 -7.67 9.96 -18.95
CA GLU A 29 -8.75 9.53 -19.84
C GLU A 29 -8.27 8.40 -20.77
N ASN A 30 -7.09 8.56 -21.39
CA ASN A 30 -6.50 7.54 -22.25
C ASN A 30 -6.24 6.23 -21.51
N TYR A 31 -5.68 6.29 -20.30
CA TYR A 31 -5.51 5.11 -19.45
C TYR A 31 -6.86 4.48 -19.12
N PHE A 32 -7.85 5.28 -18.74
CA PHE A 32 -9.16 4.77 -18.37
C PHE A 32 -9.84 4.09 -19.55
N GLU A 33 -9.86 4.69 -20.73
CA GLU A 33 -10.40 4.04 -21.95
C GLU A 33 -9.62 2.77 -22.30
N ALA A 34 -8.29 2.84 -22.35
CA ALA A 34 -7.43 1.70 -22.72
C ALA A 34 -7.55 0.52 -21.75
N SER A 35 -7.91 0.76 -20.49
CA SER A 35 -8.04 -0.28 -19.46
C SER A 35 -9.45 -0.84 -19.30
N LYS A 36 -10.43 -0.42 -20.11
CA LYS A 36 -11.76 -1.06 -20.18
C LYS A 36 -11.66 -2.48 -20.73
N LEU A 37 -12.68 -3.28 -20.42
CA LEU A 37 -12.88 -4.58 -21.05
C LEU A 37 -14.05 -4.49 -22.01
N THR A 38 -13.87 -4.98 -23.21
CA THR A 38 -14.94 -5.04 -24.22
C THR A 38 -15.15 -6.50 -24.63
N ARG A 39 -16.40 -6.89 -24.93
CA ARG A 39 -16.68 -8.27 -25.38
C ARG A 39 -15.81 -8.69 -26.57
N PRO A 40 -15.60 -7.84 -27.60
CA PRO A 40 -14.69 -8.17 -28.70
C PRO A 40 -13.20 -8.16 -28.28
N GLY A 41 -12.85 -7.35 -27.27
CA GLY A 41 -11.47 -7.15 -26.80
C GLY A 41 -10.94 -8.22 -25.85
N LEU A 42 -11.83 -8.97 -25.16
CA LEU A 42 -11.47 -9.97 -24.14
C LEU A 42 -10.29 -10.91 -24.51
N PRO A 43 -10.20 -11.47 -25.74
CA PRO A 43 -9.08 -12.33 -26.13
C PRO A 43 -7.71 -11.64 -26.06
N TRP A 44 -7.67 -10.32 -26.27
CA TRP A 44 -6.45 -9.52 -26.38
C TRP A 44 -6.16 -8.72 -25.11
N GLU A 45 -7.19 -8.38 -24.34
CA GLU A 45 -7.10 -7.58 -23.12
C GLU A 45 -6.68 -8.42 -21.89
N THR A 46 -6.74 -9.75 -21.97
CA THR A 46 -6.34 -10.67 -20.89
C THR A 46 -5.40 -11.81 -21.35
N PRO A 47 -4.31 -11.49 -22.07
CA PRO A 47 -3.51 -12.48 -22.79
C PRO A 47 -2.78 -13.47 -21.85
N GLY A 48 -2.52 -13.08 -20.61
CA GLY A 48 -1.87 -13.94 -19.63
C GLY A 48 -2.77 -14.99 -18.98
N ILE A 49 -4.10 -14.91 -19.13
CA ILE A 49 -5.00 -15.90 -18.54
C ILE A 49 -4.75 -17.30 -19.13
N PRO A 50 -4.77 -17.49 -20.47
CA PRO A 50 -4.41 -18.78 -21.06
C PRO A 50 -3.01 -19.27 -20.66
N MET A 51 -2.02 -18.37 -20.59
CA MET A 51 -0.66 -18.74 -20.19
C MET A 51 -0.60 -19.26 -18.75
N LEU A 52 -1.26 -18.57 -17.82
CA LEU A 52 -1.34 -18.98 -16.42
C LEU A 52 -2.03 -20.34 -16.26
N LEU A 53 -3.12 -20.59 -17.01
CA LEU A 53 -3.85 -21.85 -16.93
C LEU A 53 -3.03 -23.04 -17.44
N ASN A 54 -2.12 -22.80 -18.38
CA ASN A 54 -1.34 -23.86 -19.05
C ASN A 54 0.11 -23.98 -18.55
N SER A 55 0.57 -23.15 -17.61
CA SER A 55 1.94 -23.17 -17.10
C SER A 55 2.00 -23.46 -15.59
N PRO A 56 2.46 -24.64 -15.16
CA PRO A 56 2.68 -24.97 -13.75
C PRO A 56 3.63 -24.00 -13.04
N ASP A 57 4.66 -23.51 -13.75
CA ASP A 57 5.62 -22.55 -13.21
C ASP A 57 4.96 -21.21 -12.90
N LEU A 58 4.16 -20.65 -13.82
CA LEU A 58 3.40 -19.43 -13.57
C LEU A 58 2.39 -19.60 -12.44
N GLN A 59 1.77 -20.78 -12.31
CA GLN A 59 0.89 -21.10 -11.18
C GLN A 59 1.65 -21.13 -9.85
N SER A 60 2.85 -21.69 -9.83
CA SER A 60 3.70 -21.72 -8.63
C SER A 60 4.15 -20.31 -8.22
N ILE A 61 4.67 -19.54 -9.18
CA ILE A 61 5.15 -18.17 -8.95
C ILE A 61 4.02 -17.26 -8.46
N SER A 62 2.85 -17.33 -9.09
CA SER A 62 1.68 -16.50 -8.72
C SER A 62 1.13 -16.82 -7.33
N ARG A 63 1.24 -18.07 -6.85
CA ARG A 63 0.80 -18.47 -5.50
C ARG A 63 1.67 -17.93 -4.38
N ARG A 64 2.93 -17.59 -4.67
CA ARG A 64 3.88 -17.07 -3.68
C ARG A 64 4.32 -15.64 -4.03
N ALA A 65 3.35 -14.81 -4.36
CA ALA A 65 3.59 -13.41 -4.67
C ALA A 65 4.04 -12.64 -3.42
N GLY A 66 5.23 -12.04 -3.46
CA GLY A 66 5.84 -11.19 -2.43
C GLY A 66 7.35 -11.07 -2.65
N ARG A 67 7.96 -9.90 -2.37
CA ARG A 67 9.43 -9.80 -2.38
C ARG A 67 9.96 -10.64 -1.22
N ARG A 68 11.15 -11.22 -1.41
CA ARG A 68 11.81 -12.00 -0.37
C ARG A 68 13.29 -11.67 -0.32
N TYR A 69 13.69 -11.05 0.76
CA TYR A 69 15.07 -10.70 1.06
C TYR A 69 15.71 -11.78 1.94
N ALA A 70 15.93 -12.98 1.37
CA ALA A 70 16.33 -14.16 2.14
C ALA A 70 17.75 -14.07 2.73
N SER A 71 18.65 -13.32 2.10
CA SER A 71 20.03 -13.12 2.53
C SER A 71 20.23 -11.94 3.48
N ARG A 72 19.18 -11.14 3.72
CA ARG A 72 19.25 -9.96 4.61
C ARG A 72 19.00 -10.37 6.07
N PRO A 73 19.56 -9.63 7.06
CA PRO A 73 19.18 -9.78 8.46
C PRO A 73 17.66 -9.73 8.63
N PHE A 74 17.13 -10.56 9.53
CA PHE A 74 15.69 -10.74 9.68
C PHE A 74 15.29 -10.83 11.15
N ILE A 75 14.25 -10.08 11.49
CA ILE A 75 13.63 -10.07 12.83
C ILE A 75 12.27 -10.74 12.68
N GLY A 76 12.12 -11.93 13.28
CA GLY A 76 10.89 -12.72 13.23
C GLY A 76 9.98 -12.45 14.43
N PHE A 77 8.68 -12.54 14.19
CA PHE A 77 7.65 -12.37 15.21
C PHE A 77 6.76 -13.63 15.26
N GLU A 78 6.21 -13.89 16.43
CA GLU A 78 5.13 -14.87 16.56
C GLU A 78 3.84 -14.35 15.91
N CYS A 79 2.84 -15.22 15.74
CA CYS A 79 1.53 -14.77 15.31
C CYS A 79 0.95 -13.86 16.40
N PRO A 80 0.54 -12.62 16.09
CA PRO A 80 0.01 -11.72 17.10
C PRO A 80 -1.35 -12.25 17.60
N PRO A 81 -1.74 -11.90 18.83
CA PRO A 81 -3.06 -12.26 19.34
C PRO A 81 -4.18 -11.58 18.53
N PRO A 82 -5.40 -12.12 18.55
CA PRO A 82 -6.54 -11.48 17.91
C PRO A 82 -6.76 -10.06 18.40
N LEU A 83 -7.19 -9.18 17.51
CA LEU A 83 -7.60 -7.82 17.86
C LEU A 83 -8.83 -7.84 18.78
N HIS A 84 -8.85 -6.91 19.73
CA HIS A 84 -9.99 -6.68 20.62
C HIS A 84 -10.89 -5.55 20.10
N GLY A 85 -12.14 -5.53 20.58
CA GLY A 85 -13.16 -4.57 20.14
C GLY A 85 -13.98 -5.04 18.93
N THR A 86 -14.92 -4.21 18.49
CA THR A 86 -15.78 -4.54 17.35
C THR A 86 -15.34 -3.82 16.09
N LEU A 87 -15.72 -4.35 14.91
CA LEU A 87 -15.57 -3.63 13.65
C LEU A 87 -16.29 -2.28 13.67
N HIS A 88 -17.43 -2.19 14.36
CA HIS A 88 -18.16 -0.94 14.53
C HIS A 88 -17.30 0.11 15.24
N ASP A 89 -16.62 -0.26 16.33
CA ASP A 89 -15.77 0.66 17.09
C ASP A 89 -14.59 1.14 16.26
N ALA A 90 -13.92 0.23 15.53
CA ALA A 90 -12.82 0.60 14.64
C ALA A 90 -13.27 1.60 13.57
N LEU A 91 -14.40 1.35 12.90
CA LEU A 91 -14.97 2.25 11.89
C LEU A 91 -15.36 3.60 12.49
N TYR A 92 -16.01 3.58 13.65
CA TYR A 92 -16.51 4.78 14.32
C TYR A 92 -15.37 5.69 14.79
N ARG A 93 -14.31 5.13 15.38
CA ARG A 93 -13.18 5.87 15.95
C ARG A 93 -12.13 6.28 14.92
N ARG A 94 -11.99 5.57 13.81
CA ARG A 94 -10.92 5.82 12.84
C ARG A 94 -10.95 7.26 12.34
N ARG A 95 -9.87 8.00 12.53
CA ARG A 95 -9.66 9.37 12.03
C ARG A 95 -8.26 9.48 11.47
N SER A 96 -8.07 10.39 10.51
CA SER A 96 -6.73 10.75 10.04
C SER A 96 -6.11 11.70 11.05
N ALA A 97 -4.96 11.33 11.59
CA ALA A 97 -4.31 12.09 12.65
C ALA A 97 -3.78 13.45 12.12
N PRO A 98 -4.00 14.57 12.83
CA PRO A 98 -3.41 15.85 12.46
C PRO A 98 -1.92 15.92 12.83
N SER A 99 -1.51 15.21 13.87
CA SER A 99 -0.18 15.18 14.47
C SER A 99 0.04 13.86 15.22
N PHE A 100 1.27 13.61 15.66
CA PHE A 100 1.65 12.44 16.47
C PHE A 100 2.45 12.89 17.70
N SER A 101 2.36 12.14 18.81
CA SER A 101 3.20 12.41 19.98
C SER A 101 4.63 11.86 19.83
N ALA A 102 5.53 12.31 20.70
CA ALA A 102 6.92 11.85 20.72
C ALA A 102 7.08 10.42 21.28
N LEU A 103 6.01 9.79 21.76
CA LEU A 103 6.05 8.44 22.32
C LEU A 103 6.36 7.40 21.24
N ALA A 104 7.10 6.36 21.64
CA ALA A 104 7.44 5.25 20.77
C ALA A 104 6.25 4.30 20.58
N VAL A 105 6.27 3.59 19.45
CA VAL A 105 5.42 2.42 19.19
C VAL A 105 6.25 1.17 19.46
N SER A 106 5.67 0.09 19.96
CA SER A 106 6.39 -1.18 20.10
C SER A 106 6.47 -1.95 18.78
N ALA A 107 7.52 -2.74 18.61
CA ALA A 107 7.66 -3.60 17.43
C ALA A 107 6.51 -4.61 17.31
N ASP A 108 5.98 -5.11 18.43
CA ASP A 108 4.80 -6.00 18.48
C ASP A 108 3.52 -5.31 18.02
N GLU A 109 3.28 -4.06 18.42
CA GLU A 109 2.13 -3.28 17.93
C GLU A 109 2.22 -3.05 16.42
N LEU A 110 3.38 -2.59 15.94
CA LEU A 110 3.64 -2.38 14.52
C LEU A 110 3.46 -3.68 13.71
N HIS A 111 4.01 -4.78 14.21
CA HIS A 111 3.85 -6.10 13.60
C HIS A 111 2.38 -6.54 13.60
N SER A 112 1.65 -6.34 14.69
CA SER A 112 0.23 -6.66 14.79
C SER A 112 -0.60 -5.88 13.77
N VAL A 113 -0.28 -4.58 13.56
CA VAL A 113 -0.89 -3.76 12.50
C VAL A 113 -0.69 -4.37 11.13
N LEU A 114 0.57 -4.69 10.77
CA LEU A 114 0.91 -5.22 9.46
C LEU A 114 0.37 -6.63 9.24
N HIS A 115 0.43 -7.50 10.26
CA HIS A 115 -0.04 -8.88 10.20
C HIS A 115 -1.55 -8.95 9.97
N HIS A 116 -2.35 -8.22 10.76
CA HIS A 116 -3.81 -8.22 10.57
C HIS A 116 -4.24 -7.49 9.30
N SER A 117 -3.36 -6.71 8.65
CA SER A 117 -3.68 -6.01 7.41
C SER A 117 -3.27 -6.78 6.14
N TYR A 118 -2.06 -7.35 6.15
CA TYR A 118 -1.44 -7.95 4.97
C TYR A 118 -0.65 -9.23 5.25
N GLY A 119 -0.76 -9.79 6.46
CA GLY A 119 -0.18 -11.06 6.84
C GLY A 119 -0.71 -12.23 5.99
N SER A 120 0.08 -13.31 5.93
CA SER A 120 -0.25 -14.51 5.15
C SER A 120 -0.86 -15.60 6.02
N TYR A 121 -2.09 -15.98 5.69
CA TYR A 121 -2.87 -17.00 6.41
C TYR A 121 -3.10 -18.22 5.54
N ALA A 122 -2.95 -19.41 6.12
CA ALA A 122 -3.25 -20.66 5.41
C ALA A 122 -4.77 -20.84 5.29
N ILE A 123 -5.26 -21.03 4.07
CA ILE A 123 -6.64 -21.49 3.82
C ILE A 123 -6.69 -23.01 3.83
N ASN A 124 -5.64 -23.65 3.33
CA ASN A 124 -5.44 -25.09 3.34
C ASN A 124 -3.93 -25.40 3.31
N ALA A 125 -3.57 -26.69 3.23
CA ALA A 125 -2.17 -27.14 3.26
C ALA A 125 -1.29 -26.59 2.12
N HIS A 126 -1.88 -26.10 1.03
CA HIS A 126 -1.16 -25.72 -0.19
C HIS A 126 -1.37 -24.26 -0.59
N GLU A 127 -2.16 -23.51 0.16
CA GLU A 127 -2.62 -22.18 -0.25
C GLU A 127 -2.66 -21.22 0.94
N LYS A 128 -2.02 -20.07 0.75
CA LYS A 128 -2.12 -18.94 1.66
C LYS A 128 -2.77 -17.74 0.98
N ARG A 129 -3.52 -16.97 1.74
CA ARG A 129 -4.12 -15.68 1.33
C ARG A 129 -3.74 -14.58 2.30
N ARG A 130 -4.08 -13.34 1.97
CA ARG A 130 -3.91 -12.17 2.86
C ARG A 130 -5.29 -11.63 3.24
N ASN A 131 -5.35 -10.87 4.32
CA ASN A 131 -6.60 -10.19 4.75
C ASN A 131 -7.06 -9.11 3.78
N THR A 132 -6.16 -8.64 2.90
CA THR A 132 -6.50 -7.73 1.82
C THR A 132 -6.87 -8.51 0.56
N PRO A 133 -8.04 -8.25 -0.07
CA PRO A 133 -8.42 -8.90 -1.32
C PRO A 133 -7.52 -8.42 -2.47
N SER A 134 -7.18 -9.35 -3.38
CA SER A 134 -6.28 -9.09 -4.49
C SER A 134 -6.83 -9.67 -5.80
N GLY A 135 -6.73 -8.90 -6.89
CA GLY A 135 -7.17 -9.32 -8.23
C GLY A 135 -6.44 -10.58 -8.68
N GLY A 136 -7.17 -11.68 -8.83
CA GLY A 136 -6.58 -12.98 -9.17
C GLY A 136 -5.67 -13.56 -8.08
N ALA A 137 -5.69 -12.96 -6.89
CA ALA A 137 -4.84 -13.25 -5.75
C ALA A 137 -3.34 -13.23 -6.06
N LEU A 138 -2.94 -12.18 -6.79
CA LEU A 138 -1.57 -11.97 -7.28
C LEU A 138 -0.73 -11.09 -6.36
N TYR A 139 -1.32 -10.43 -5.36
CA TYR A 139 -0.67 -9.65 -4.30
C TYR A 139 0.54 -8.82 -4.79
N PRO A 140 0.31 -7.84 -5.70
CA PRO A 140 1.35 -7.01 -6.27
C PRO A 140 2.08 -6.13 -5.26
N LEU A 141 1.50 -5.90 -4.06
CA LEU A 141 2.04 -4.94 -3.12
C LEU A 141 3.10 -5.56 -2.18
N ASP A 142 4.05 -4.73 -1.80
CA ASP A 142 5.06 -4.92 -0.77
C ASP A 142 5.01 -3.72 0.18
N ILE A 143 5.29 -3.96 1.47
CA ILE A 143 5.27 -2.91 2.50
C ILE A 143 6.70 -2.71 2.98
N PHE A 144 7.21 -1.51 2.78
CA PHE A 144 8.46 -1.05 3.38
C PHE A 144 8.15 -0.22 4.62
N VAL A 145 9.00 -0.36 5.63
CA VAL A 145 8.77 0.15 6.99
C VAL A 145 10.00 0.94 7.38
N LEU A 146 9.90 2.26 7.32
CA LEU A 146 10.91 3.14 7.89
C LEU A 146 10.57 3.40 9.36
N THR A 147 11.45 2.98 10.26
CA THR A 147 11.31 3.21 11.69
C THR A 147 11.96 4.53 12.08
N HIS A 148 11.31 5.31 12.94
CA HIS A 148 11.90 6.52 13.55
C HIS A 148 12.03 6.36 15.07
N ARG A 149 11.00 5.79 15.70
CA ARG A 149 10.91 5.58 17.16
C ARG A 149 10.13 4.31 17.47
N VAL A 150 10.77 3.15 17.30
CA VAL A 150 10.12 1.85 17.51
C VAL A 150 10.88 0.98 18.51
N ASN A 151 10.29 0.75 19.69
CA ASN A 151 10.89 -0.11 20.71
C ASN A 151 11.02 -1.55 20.18
N GLY A 152 12.26 -2.05 20.10
CA GLY A 152 12.57 -3.40 19.61
C GLY A 152 13.05 -3.46 18.16
N LEU A 153 13.08 -2.33 17.45
CA LEU A 153 13.73 -2.19 16.14
C LEU A 153 14.79 -1.08 16.19
N THR A 154 15.69 -1.07 15.23
CA THR A 154 16.66 0.02 15.09
C THR A 154 15.94 1.25 14.56
N ASP A 155 16.16 2.41 15.17
CA ASP A 155 15.62 3.67 14.67
C ASP A 155 16.31 4.07 13.35
N ASN A 156 15.64 4.92 12.58
CA ASN A 156 16.12 5.45 11.31
C ASN A 156 16.55 4.37 10.30
N THR A 157 15.82 3.26 10.27
CA THR A 157 16.18 2.06 9.51
C THR A 157 15.03 1.63 8.61
N LEU A 158 15.34 1.27 7.36
CA LEU A 158 14.37 0.77 6.39
C LEU A 158 14.31 -0.76 6.43
N TYR A 159 13.10 -1.28 6.64
CA TYR A 159 12.80 -2.69 6.59
C TYR A 159 11.78 -3.02 5.50
N HIS A 160 11.70 -4.29 5.12
CA HIS A 160 10.61 -4.87 4.33
C HIS A 160 9.83 -5.84 5.20
N TYR A 161 8.50 -5.73 5.20
CA TYR A 161 7.62 -6.68 5.87
C TYR A 161 7.46 -7.95 5.01
N ASP A 162 7.92 -9.09 5.52
CA ASP A 162 7.75 -10.40 4.89
C ASP A 162 6.53 -11.12 5.52
N PRO A 163 5.38 -11.17 4.83
CA PRO A 163 4.17 -11.79 5.36
C PRO A 163 4.27 -13.32 5.46
N PHE A 164 5.23 -13.96 4.77
CA PHE A 164 5.40 -15.40 4.79
C PHE A 164 6.32 -15.88 5.91
N ARG A 165 7.34 -15.08 6.25
CA ARG A 165 8.23 -15.30 7.40
C ARG A 165 7.75 -14.62 8.68
N ASN A 166 6.70 -13.80 8.57
CA ASN A 166 6.06 -13.07 9.65
C ASN A 166 7.03 -12.16 10.41
N GLY A 167 7.62 -11.18 9.72
CA GLY A 167 8.57 -10.26 10.34
C GLY A 167 9.22 -9.29 9.37
N PHE A 168 10.36 -8.74 9.77
CA PHE A 168 11.04 -7.65 9.06
C PHE A 168 12.40 -8.07 8.53
N ALA A 169 12.63 -7.87 7.24
CA ALA A 169 13.95 -7.99 6.63
C ALA A 169 14.61 -6.61 6.54
N LEU A 170 15.86 -6.48 6.97
CA LEU A 170 16.62 -5.24 6.88
C LEU A 170 16.96 -4.90 5.42
N ILE A 171 16.60 -3.69 4.98
CA ILE A 171 16.85 -3.20 3.62
C ILE A 171 18.01 -2.22 3.61
N ASP A 172 17.95 -1.20 4.47
CA ASP A 172 18.95 -0.14 4.59
C ASP A 172 19.02 0.36 6.04
N GLU A 173 20.22 0.44 6.61
CA GLU A 173 20.48 0.98 7.95
C GLU A 173 20.56 2.50 7.97
N HIS A 174 20.77 3.12 6.81
CA HIS A 174 21.01 4.56 6.68
C HIS A 174 20.26 5.18 5.48
N PRO A 175 18.92 4.99 5.38
CA PRO A 175 18.13 5.64 4.34
C PRO A 175 18.19 7.17 4.46
N ASP A 176 18.01 7.88 3.35
CA ASP A 176 17.91 9.35 3.33
C ASP A 176 16.52 9.79 3.83
N ILE A 177 16.38 9.89 5.16
CA ILE A 177 15.12 10.20 5.84
C ILE A 177 14.66 11.62 5.55
N ASP A 178 15.60 12.58 5.52
CA ASP A 178 15.30 13.98 5.23
C ASP A 178 14.70 14.11 3.82
N LYS A 179 15.25 13.37 2.84
CA LYS A 179 14.66 13.29 1.50
C LYS A 179 13.27 12.68 1.54
N LEU A 180 13.04 11.60 2.30
CA LEU A 180 11.70 11.01 2.41
C LEU A 180 10.69 12.01 2.95
N HIS A 181 11.00 12.70 4.05
CA HIS A 181 10.07 13.64 4.67
C HIS A 181 9.76 14.81 3.74
N LYS A 182 10.77 15.36 3.05
CA LYS A 182 10.61 16.43 2.06
C LYS A 182 9.85 15.99 0.81
N SER A 183 9.93 14.72 0.44
CA SER A 183 9.12 14.17 -0.67
C SER A 183 7.62 14.24 -0.36
N THR A 184 7.24 14.34 0.91
CA THR A 184 5.84 14.56 1.30
C THR A 184 5.49 16.04 1.20
N MET A 185 4.27 16.35 0.76
CA MET A 185 3.80 17.74 0.68
C MET A 185 3.55 18.38 2.07
N ILE A 186 3.74 17.64 3.17
CA ILE A 186 3.52 18.09 4.56
C ILE A 186 4.58 17.42 5.47
N PRO A 187 5.86 17.83 5.38
CA PRO A 187 6.99 17.16 6.06
C PRO A 187 6.83 17.11 7.59
N ASP A 188 6.31 18.16 8.21
CA ASP A 188 6.16 18.26 9.68
C ASP A 188 5.39 17.07 10.28
N VAL A 189 4.39 16.55 9.56
CA VAL A 189 3.60 15.42 10.04
C VAL A 189 4.33 14.10 9.84
N ALA A 190 5.16 13.99 8.79
CA ALA A 190 5.99 12.83 8.53
C ALA A 190 7.13 12.70 9.56
N GLU A 191 7.75 13.82 9.93
CA GLU A 191 8.80 13.91 10.96
C GLU A 191 8.30 13.51 12.36
N GLN A 192 7.04 13.85 12.67
CA GLN A 192 6.42 13.49 13.95
C GLN A 192 6.06 12.01 14.05
N ALA A 193 5.90 11.28 12.94
CA ALA A 193 5.48 9.89 12.97
C ALA A 193 6.54 8.99 13.67
N ALA A 194 6.09 7.92 14.31
CA ALA A 194 7.01 6.90 14.84
C ALA A 194 7.48 5.93 13.73
N VAL A 195 6.65 5.76 12.70
CA VAL A 195 6.86 4.87 11.56
C VAL A 195 6.31 5.50 10.29
N THR A 196 7.05 5.38 9.19
CA THR A 196 6.57 5.65 7.83
C THR A 196 6.46 4.35 7.06
N LEU A 197 5.24 3.97 6.69
CA LEU A 197 4.97 2.80 5.84
C LEU A 197 4.89 3.25 4.39
N ILE A 198 5.65 2.60 3.51
CA ILE A 198 5.63 2.83 2.06
C ILE A 198 5.08 1.57 1.40
N ILE A 199 3.91 1.71 0.76
CA ILE A 199 3.30 0.65 -0.02
C ILE A 199 3.82 0.80 -1.45
N SER A 200 4.60 -0.19 -1.89
CA SER A 200 5.12 -0.26 -3.25
C SER A 200 4.44 -1.40 -4.02
N ALA A 201 4.21 -1.20 -5.31
CA ALA A 201 3.61 -2.21 -6.18
C ALA A 201 4.67 -2.76 -7.14
N THR A 202 4.83 -4.09 -7.18
CA THR A 202 5.55 -4.76 -8.28
C THR A 202 4.58 -4.99 -9.44
N MET A 203 4.63 -4.12 -10.45
CA MET A 203 3.65 -4.00 -11.54
C MET A 203 3.45 -5.32 -12.29
N TRP A 204 4.55 -6.03 -12.59
CA TRP A 204 4.51 -7.27 -13.37
C TRP A 204 3.75 -8.42 -12.70
N ARG A 205 3.62 -8.43 -11.37
CA ARG A 205 2.83 -9.45 -10.66
C ARG A 205 1.37 -9.43 -11.08
N SER A 206 0.82 -8.27 -11.46
CA SER A 206 -0.55 -8.15 -11.96
C SER A 206 -0.59 -7.97 -13.48
N ARG A 207 0.40 -7.29 -14.06
CA ARG A 207 0.43 -6.96 -15.49
C ARG A 207 0.50 -8.18 -16.39
N PHE A 208 1.22 -9.23 -16.00
CA PHE A 208 1.32 -10.44 -16.83
C PHE A 208 -0.07 -11.02 -17.14
N LYS A 209 -1.02 -10.96 -16.19
CA LYS A 209 -2.37 -11.50 -16.34
C LYS A 209 -3.38 -10.50 -16.90
N TYR A 210 -3.27 -9.23 -16.48
CA TYR A 210 -4.30 -8.22 -16.70
C TYR A 210 -3.90 -7.06 -17.61
N SER A 211 -2.69 -7.10 -18.20
CA SER A 211 -2.15 -6.04 -19.05
C SER A 211 -2.34 -4.65 -18.41
N GLN A 212 -2.73 -3.62 -19.17
CA GLN A 212 -2.96 -2.25 -18.67
C GLN A 212 -4.03 -2.15 -17.56
N ARG A 213 -4.95 -3.11 -17.48
CA ARG A 213 -5.97 -3.15 -16.41
C ARG A 213 -5.38 -3.52 -15.05
N SER A 214 -4.15 -4.04 -15.01
CA SER A 214 -3.45 -4.36 -13.76
C SER A 214 -3.36 -3.17 -12.81
N LEU A 215 -3.09 -1.97 -13.32
CA LEU A 215 -2.93 -0.77 -12.51
C LEU A 215 -4.22 -0.42 -11.75
N ARG A 216 -5.41 -0.64 -12.33
CA ARG A 216 -6.69 -0.50 -11.59
C ARG A 216 -6.74 -1.44 -10.39
N PHE A 217 -6.34 -2.70 -10.57
CA PHE A 217 -6.34 -3.68 -9.48
C PHE A 217 -5.30 -3.35 -8.41
N ILE A 218 -4.12 -2.89 -8.80
CA ILE A 218 -3.05 -2.47 -7.89
C ILE A 218 -3.55 -1.31 -7.01
N LEU A 219 -4.11 -0.26 -7.60
CA LEU A 219 -4.58 0.91 -6.85
C LEU A 219 -5.77 0.59 -5.94
N MET A 220 -6.72 -0.24 -6.40
CA MET A 220 -7.82 -0.72 -5.54
C MET A 220 -7.30 -1.56 -4.37
N GLU A 221 -6.34 -2.45 -4.62
CA GLU A 221 -5.71 -3.24 -3.57
C GLU A 221 -4.95 -2.38 -2.57
N ALA A 222 -4.25 -1.33 -3.03
CA ALA A 222 -3.56 -0.38 -2.15
C ALA A 222 -4.55 0.34 -1.22
N GLY A 223 -5.73 0.71 -1.74
CA GLY A 223 -6.83 1.26 -0.94
C GLY A 223 -7.37 0.27 0.10
N HIS A 224 -7.57 -1.00 -0.28
CA HIS A 224 -8.01 -2.03 0.67
C HIS A 224 -6.98 -2.29 1.77
N LEU A 225 -5.70 -2.40 1.40
CA LEU A 225 -4.59 -2.57 2.34
C LEU A 225 -4.50 -1.38 3.29
N ALA A 226 -4.51 -0.16 2.76
CA ALA A 226 -4.48 1.05 3.55
C ALA A 226 -5.64 1.07 4.56
N GLN A 227 -6.87 0.78 4.13
CA GLN A 227 -8.01 0.78 5.03
C GLN A 227 -7.89 -0.27 6.16
N ASN A 228 -7.40 -1.48 5.86
CA ASN A 228 -7.12 -2.48 6.89
C ASN A 228 -6.08 -1.95 7.90
N LEU A 229 -4.99 -1.34 7.42
CA LEU A 229 -3.95 -0.75 8.28
C LEU A 229 -4.53 0.31 9.20
N LEU A 230 -5.34 1.24 8.68
CA LEU A 230 -5.98 2.28 9.50
C LEU A 230 -6.88 1.68 10.58
N LEU A 231 -7.70 0.67 10.24
CA LEU A 231 -8.65 0.07 11.17
C LEU A 231 -7.93 -0.74 12.23
N THR A 232 -6.93 -1.53 11.86
CA THR A 232 -6.13 -2.29 12.83
C THR A 232 -5.35 -1.35 13.75
N ALA A 233 -4.70 -0.32 13.21
CA ALA A 233 -4.01 0.68 14.03
C ALA A 233 -4.98 1.36 14.99
N THR A 234 -6.18 1.74 14.50
CA THR A 234 -7.24 2.30 15.34
C THR A 234 -7.64 1.33 16.46
N SER A 235 -7.79 0.03 16.20
CA SER A 235 -8.12 -0.97 17.23
C SER A 235 -7.03 -1.15 18.29
N LEU A 236 -5.79 -0.77 17.99
CA LEU A 236 -4.65 -0.78 18.92
C LEU A 236 -4.38 0.60 19.52
N ASP A 237 -5.34 1.53 19.40
CA ASP A 237 -5.23 2.91 19.88
C ASP A 237 -4.06 3.72 19.29
N LEU A 238 -3.57 3.30 18.12
CA LEU A 238 -2.56 4.00 17.35
C LEU A 238 -3.20 5.01 16.39
N ALA A 239 -2.50 6.12 16.19
CA ALA A 239 -2.84 7.14 15.22
C ALA A 239 -2.22 6.81 13.86
N THR A 240 -2.94 7.15 12.78
CA THR A 240 -2.46 7.00 11.41
C THR A 240 -2.85 8.18 10.53
N ARG A 241 -2.03 8.47 9.52
CA ARG A 241 -2.34 9.44 8.47
C ARG A 241 -1.86 8.95 7.11
N LEU A 242 -2.77 8.92 6.15
CA LEU A 242 -2.48 8.55 4.75
C LEU A 242 -1.99 9.74 3.94
N PHE A 243 -1.04 9.47 3.05
CA PHE A 243 -0.47 10.41 2.10
C PHE A 243 -0.53 9.81 0.71
N GLY A 244 -1.40 10.36 -0.14
CA GLY A 244 -1.42 10.08 -1.57
C GLY A 244 -0.61 11.07 -2.41
N GLY A 245 -0.14 12.17 -1.80
CA GLY A 245 0.70 13.17 -2.44
C GLY A 245 2.13 13.10 -1.90
N PHE A 246 3.03 12.56 -2.72
CA PHE A 246 4.47 12.56 -2.51
C PHE A 246 5.16 12.68 -3.87
N VAL A 247 6.45 13.02 -3.89
CA VAL A 247 7.26 13.05 -5.12
C VAL A 247 7.74 11.62 -5.41
N ASP A 248 7.12 10.97 -6.40
CA ASP A 248 7.33 9.54 -6.71
C ASP A 248 8.80 9.15 -6.87
N ASP A 249 9.58 9.90 -7.64
CA ASP A 249 10.99 9.59 -7.90
C ASP A 249 11.83 9.70 -6.62
N GLU A 250 11.54 10.67 -5.75
CA GLU A 250 12.26 10.84 -4.49
C GLU A 250 12.01 9.69 -3.51
N VAL A 251 10.76 9.21 -3.45
CA VAL A 251 10.41 8.02 -2.64
C VAL A 251 11.00 6.75 -3.26
N THR A 252 10.99 6.65 -4.58
CA THR A 252 11.55 5.50 -5.33
C THR A 252 13.04 5.35 -5.06
N ASP A 253 13.80 6.44 -5.05
CA ASP A 253 15.24 6.45 -4.79
C ASP A 253 15.63 5.89 -3.40
N ILE A 254 14.70 5.91 -2.44
CA ILE A 254 14.92 5.39 -1.09
C ILE A 254 14.72 3.86 -1.05
N LEU A 255 13.93 3.32 -1.97
CA LEU A 255 13.64 1.89 -2.01
C LEU A 255 14.69 1.14 -2.84
N VAL A 256 15.48 0.31 -2.16
CA VAL A 256 16.51 -0.52 -2.83
C VAL A 256 15.87 -1.40 -3.91
N ASP A 257 16.55 -1.49 -5.05
CA ASP A 257 16.14 -2.25 -6.24
C ASP A 257 14.82 -1.78 -6.87
N HIS A 258 14.46 -0.50 -6.69
CA HIS A 258 13.32 0.10 -7.40
C HIS A 258 13.73 0.92 -8.62
N ASN A 259 12.88 0.94 -9.65
CA ASN A 259 13.14 1.68 -10.89
C ASN A 259 11.98 2.61 -11.34
N GLY A 260 10.88 2.67 -10.59
CA GLY A 260 9.73 3.53 -10.89
C GLY A 260 8.83 3.03 -12.03
N VAL A 261 9.19 1.93 -12.70
CA VAL A 261 8.47 1.40 -13.88
C VAL A 261 7.95 -0.01 -13.63
N ASP A 262 8.84 -0.94 -13.28
CA ASP A 262 8.47 -2.31 -12.91
C ASP A 262 7.97 -2.39 -11.47
N ASP A 263 8.38 -1.42 -10.65
CA ASP A 263 7.96 -1.23 -9.28
C ASP A 263 7.95 0.26 -8.90
N ALA A 264 6.95 0.66 -8.13
CA ALA A 264 6.80 2.05 -7.73
C ALA A 264 6.03 2.17 -6.41
N PRO A 265 6.34 3.16 -5.57
CA PRO A 265 5.50 3.54 -4.44
C PRO A 265 4.12 3.97 -4.96
N VAL A 266 3.06 3.50 -4.31
CA VAL A 266 1.67 3.85 -4.67
C VAL A 266 0.90 4.46 -3.52
N TYR A 267 1.41 4.32 -2.29
CA TYR A 267 0.79 4.92 -1.12
C TYR A 267 1.79 5.04 0.04
N MET A 268 1.61 6.04 0.89
CA MET A 268 2.41 6.21 2.11
C MET A 268 1.50 6.43 3.33
N ILE A 269 1.88 5.84 4.47
CA ILE A 269 1.11 5.91 5.71
C ILE A 269 2.05 6.26 6.86
N MET A 270 1.75 7.35 7.55
CA MET A 270 2.38 7.71 8.81
C MET A 270 1.64 7.01 9.95
N LEU A 271 2.38 6.44 10.89
CA LEU A 271 1.85 5.74 12.06
C LEU A 271 2.61 6.19 13.31
N GLY A 272 1.90 6.35 14.41
CA GLY A 272 2.49 6.73 15.69
C GLY A 272 1.48 6.74 16.82
N GLN A 273 1.92 7.17 17.99
CA GLN A 273 1.03 7.40 19.13
C GLN A 273 0.17 8.67 18.87
N PRO A 274 -1.10 8.69 19.30
CA PRO A 274 -1.94 9.88 19.21
C PRO A 274 -1.26 11.11 19.81
N GLY A 275 -1.37 12.25 19.12
CA GLY A 275 -0.84 13.55 19.52
C GLY A 275 -1.83 14.40 20.31
#